data_AF-A0A4W5KLQ5-F1
#
_entry.id   AF-A0A4W5KLQ5-F1
#
_cell.length_a   1.000
_cell.length_b   1.000
_cell.length_c   1.000
_cell.angle_alpha   90.00
_cell.angle_beta   90.00
_cell.angle_gamma   90.00
#
_symmetry.space_group_name_H-M   'P 1'
#
loop_
_entity.id
_entity.type
_entity.pdbx_description
1 polymer ?
#
loop_
_entity_poly.entity_id
_entity_poly.type
_entity_poly.pdbx_seq_one_letter_code
_entity_poly.pdbx_strand_id
1 'polypeptide(L)'
;MSGAVFLSDTNSRQIYRVRSLTGGRQLLDNAQVVAGTGEQCVPFDEARCGDGGKAMEAALMNPRGIAVDKNGLMYFVDATMIRKVDQNGIISTLIKTNDLTAVRPLSCDSSMDVSQVRRGKHGEQKNI
;
A
#
# COMPACT_ATOMS: atom_id res chain seq x y z
N MET A 1 25.42 5.52 -1.36
CA MET A 1 24.18 4.72 -1.25
C MET A 1 23.46 4.80 -2.58
N SER A 2 23.29 3.68 -3.28
CA SER A 2 22.39 3.65 -4.45
C SER A 2 20.96 3.68 -3.93
N GLY A 3 20.22 4.76 -4.22
CA GLY A 3 18.80 4.84 -3.93
C GLY A 3 18.01 3.87 -4.81
N ALA A 4 17.01 3.19 -4.26
CA ALA A 4 16.06 2.44 -5.07
C ALA A 4 14.91 3.36 -5.50
N VAL A 5 14.45 3.19 -6.74
CA VAL A 5 13.24 3.88 -7.24
C VAL A 5 12.11 2.87 -7.31
N PHE A 6 10.98 3.22 -6.70
CA PHE A 6 9.76 2.43 -6.70
C PHE A 6 8.64 3.17 -7.43
N LEU A 7 7.78 2.41 -8.10
CA LEU A 7 6.66 2.91 -8.89
C LEU A 7 5.40 2.19 -8.42
N SER A 8 4.40 2.92 -7.93
CA SER A 8 3.05 2.39 -7.72
C SER A 8 2.22 2.71 -8.95
N ASP A 9 1.85 1.70 -9.73
CA ASP A 9 0.91 1.88 -10.83
C ASP A 9 -0.49 1.44 -10.39
N THR A 10 -1.36 2.44 -10.27
CA THR A 10 -2.76 2.24 -9.91
C THR A 10 -3.51 1.39 -10.94
N ASN A 11 -3.20 1.53 -12.22
CA ASN A 11 -3.94 0.86 -13.30
C ASN A 11 -3.54 -0.61 -13.41
N SER A 12 -2.24 -0.91 -13.34
CA SER A 12 -1.78 -2.29 -13.32
C SER A 12 -2.00 -2.96 -11.97
N ARG A 13 -2.30 -2.19 -10.91
CA ARG A 13 -2.43 -2.67 -9.52
C ARG A 13 -1.18 -3.38 -9.02
N GLN A 14 -0.02 -2.91 -9.47
CA GLN A 14 1.27 -3.44 -9.07
C GLN A 14 2.20 -2.34 -8.60
N ILE A 15 3.15 -2.72 -7.76
CA ILE A 15 4.27 -1.90 -7.34
C ILE A 15 5.53 -2.49 -7.94
N TYR A 16 6.31 -1.66 -8.60
CA TYR A 16 7.57 -2.05 -9.25
C TYR A 16 8.76 -1.41 -8.58
N ARG A 17 9.90 -2.09 -8.65
CA ARG A 17 11.25 -1.55 -8.38
C ARG A 17 12.01 -1.44 -9.70
N VAL A 18 12.62 -0.28 -9.95
CA VAL A 18 13.49 -0.09 -11.10
C VAL A 18 14.80 -0.86 -10.89
N ARG A 19 15.23 -1.65 -11.90
CA ARG A 19 16.42 -2.50 -11.80
C ARG A 19 17.72 -1.71 -11.95
N SER A 20 17.78 -0.83 -12.96
CA SER A 20 18.93 0.02 -13.28
C SER A 20 18.50 1.48 -13.46
N LEU A 21 19.15 2.40 -12.75
CA LEU A 21 18.89 3.85 -12.87
C LEU A 21 19.76 4.54 -13.93
N THR A 22 20.80 3.88 -14.42
CA THR A 22 21.75 4.43 -15.41
C THR A 22 21.42 4.02 -16.84
N GLY A 23 20.24 3.41 -17.06
CA GLY A 23 19.83 2.83 -18.34
C GLY A 23 20.41 1.43 -18.55
N GLY A 24 19.57 0.49 -18.97
CA GLY A 24 19.95 -0.86 -19.42
C GLY A 24 19.53 -1.05 -20.88
N ARG A 25 20.23 -1.93 -21.62
CA ARG A 25 20.04 -2.18 -23.07
C ARG A 25 18.59 -2.47 -23.50
N GLN A 26 17.72 -2.91 -22.58
CA GLN A 26 16.28 -3.08 -22.80
C GLN A 26 15.49 -2.36 -21.70
N LEU A 27 14.90 -1.22 -22.05
CA LEU A 27 14.07 -0.43 -21.15
C LEU A 27 12.77 -1.14 -20.74
N LEU A 28 12.28 -2.05 -21.60
CA LEU A 28 11.05 -2.80 -21.38
C LEU A 28 11.12 -3.74 -20.16
N ASP A 29 12.30 -4.24 -19.82
CA ASP A 29 12.49 -5.18 -18.70
C ASP A 29 13.19 -4.53 -17.48
N ASN A 30 13.28 -3.19 -17.45
CA ASN A 30 13.99 -2.47 -16.40
C ASN A 30 13.17 -2.34 -15.08
N ALA A 31 12.12 -3.13 -14.91
CA ALA A 31 11.26 -3.15 -13.74
C ALA A 31 11.11 -4.57 -13.17
N GLN A 32 10.92 -4.65 -11.86
CA GLN A 32 10.60 -5.89 -11.14
C GLN A 32 9.38 -5.66 -10.27
N VAL A 33 8.38 -6.56 -10.33
CA VAL A 33 7.23 -6.53 -9.42
C VAL A 33 7.72 -6.80 -7.99
N VAL A 34 7.32 -5.93 -7.07
CA VAL A 34 7.57 -6.04 -5.63
C VAL A 34 6.29 -6.42 -4.90
N ALA A 35 5.15 -5.89 -5.34
CA ALA A 35 3.85 -6.24 -4.79
C ALA A 35 2.78 -6.20 -5.88
N GLY A 36 1.75 -7.06 -5.76
CA GLY A 36 0.62 -7.09 -6.68
C GLY A 36 0.73 -8.15 -7.76
N THR A 37 -0.31 -8.98 -7.87
CA THR A 37 -0.50 -9.91 -8.99
C THR A 37 -1.03 -9.22 -10.26
N GLY A 38 -1.62 -8.04 -10.11
CA GLY A 38 -2.36 -7.31 -11.15
C GLY A 38 -3.89 -7.46 -11.05
N GLU A 39 -4.33 -8.48 -10.32
CA GLU A 39 -5.75 -8.69 -10.01
C GLU A 39 -6.26 -7.68 -8.98
N GLN A 40 -7.53 -7.29 -9.12
CA GLN A 40 -8.17 -6.42 -8.14
C GLN A 40 -8.53 -7.21 -6.89
N CYS A 41 -8.09 -6.74 -5.73
CA CYS A 41 -8.71 -7.24 -4.50
C CYS A 41 -10.13 -6.67 -4.34
N VAL A 42 -11.09 -7.54 -4.03
CA VAL A 42 -12.47 -7.12 -3.74
C VAL A 42 -12.62 -6.63 -2.29
N PRO A 43 -13.53 -5.67 -2.02
CA PRO A 43 -13.88 -5.34 -0.65
C PRO A 43 -14.37 -6.59 0.11
N PHE A 44 -13.97 -6.71 1.38
CA PHE A 44 -14.34 -7.83 2.27
C PHE A 44 -13.81 -9.21 1.86
N ASP A 45 -12.74 -9.25 1.06
CA ASP A 45 -12.03 -10.50 0.76
C ASP A 45 -11.63 -11.28 2.03
N GLU A 46 -12.01 -12.56 2.09
CA GLU A 46 -11.74 -13.45 3.24
C GLU A 46 -10.24 -13.71 3.41
N ALA A 47 -9.50 -13.77 2.30
CA ALA A 47 -8.04 -13.90 2.29
C ALA A 47 -7.31 -12.58 2.57
N ARG A 48 -8.05 -11.51 2.91
CA ARG A 48 -7.51 -10.18 3.24
C ARG A 48 -6.52 -9.65 2.21
N CYS A 49 -6.81 -9.85 0.93
CA CYS A 49 -5.95 -9.45 -0.18
C CYS A 49 -4.52 -10.00 -0.07
N GLY A 50 -4.34 -11.19 0.50
CA GLY A 50 -3.04 -11.83 0.70
C GLY A 50 -2.22 -11.30 1.88
N ASP A 51 -2.82 -10.59 2.83
CA ASP A 51 -2.15 -10.19 4.08
C ASP A 51 -1.53 -11.41 4.80
N GLY A 52 -0.26 -11.28 5.21
CA GLY A 52 0.53 -12.34 5.84
C GLY A 52 1.31 -13.21 4.85
N GLY A 53 1.04 -13.10 3.54
CA GLY A 53 1.75 -13.80 2.47
C GLY A 53 2.83 -12.96 1.78
N LYS A 54 3.40 -13.52 0.71
CA LYS A 54 4.35 -12.80 -0.15
C LYS A 54 3.65 -11.66 -0.89
N ALA A 55 4.25 -10.48 -0.87
CA ALA A 55 3.68 -9.28 -1.49
C ALA A 55 3.43 -9.42 -3.00
N MET A 56 4.29 -10.15 -3.72
CA MET A 56 4.13 -10.42 -5.15
C MET A 56 2.89 -11.28 -5.47
N GLU A 57 2.41 -12.06 -4.50
CA GLU A 57 1.24 -12.95 -4.64
C GLU A 57 -0.05 -12.28 -4.10
N ALA A 58 0.07 -11.10 -3.52
CA ALA A 58 -1.06 -10.34 -3.00
C ALA A 58 -1.82 -9.63 -4.12
N ALA A 59 -3.14 -9.58 -4.02
CA ALA A 59 -3.97 -8.70 -4.84
C ALA A 59 -3.99 -7.29 -4.22
N LEU A 60 -3.93 -6.24 -5.05
CA LEU A 60 -3.99 -4.84 -4.60
C LEU A 60 -5.31 -4.21 -5.09
N MET A 61 -5.83 -3.22 -4.37
CA MET A 61 -7.04 -2.51 -4.80
C MET A 61 -6.71 -1.34 -5.71
N ASN A 62 -5.93 -0.40 -5.19
CA ASN A 62 -5.55 0.84 -5.87
C ASN A 62 -4.28 1.40 -5.18
N PRO A 63 -3.10 0.85 -5.53
CA PRO A 63 -1.84 1.25 -4.92
C PRO A 63 -1.46 2.66 -5.35
N ARG A 64 -1.11 3.51 -4.38
CA ARG A 64 -0.71 4.90 -4.53
C ARG A 64 0.32 5.24 -3.46
N GLY A 65 1.14 6.28 -3.70
CA GLY A 65 2.00 6.92 -2.70
C GLY A 65 2.87 5.95 -1.90
N ILE A 66 4.15 5.85 -2.22
CA ILE A 66 5.09 4.94 -1.56
C ILE A 66 6.03 5.73 -0.64
N ALA A 67 6.31 5.18 0.54
CA ALA A 67 7.40 5.61 1.40
C ALA A 67 8.21 4.38 1.85
N VAL A 68 9.53 4.52 1.95
CA VAL A 68 10.43 3.47 2.43
C VAL A 68 11.24 4.03 3.59
N ASP A 69 11.24 3.34 4.73
CA ASP A 69 11.99 3.78 5.89
C ASP A 69 13.48 3.39 5.80
N LYS A 70 14.27 3.85 6.79
CA LYS A 70 15.71 3.57 6.87
C LYS A 70 16.03 2.07 7.05
N ASN A 71 15.07 1.28 7.52
CA ASN A 71 15.19 -0.16 7.68
C ASN A 71 14.68 -0.89 6.42
N GLY A 72 14.33 -0.20 5.33
CA GLY A 72 13.83 -0.84 4.12
C GLY A 72 12.41 -1.38 4.22
N LEU A 73 11.64 -1.00 5.25
CA LEU A 73 10.22 -1.30 5.34
C LEU A 73 9.46 -0.36 4.39
N MET A 74 8.77 -0.94 3.43
CA MET A 74 7.96 -0.19 2.47
C MET A 74 6.55 0.01 3.01
N TYR A 75 6.03 1.23 2.90
CA TYR A 75 4.65 1.59 3.17
C TYR A 75 4.02 2.17 1.93
N PHE A 76 2.77 1.81 1.67
CA PHE A 76 2.02 2.34 0.54
C PHE A 76 0.54 2.46 0.85
N VAL A 77 -0.13 3.35 0.14
CA VAL A 77 -1.59 3.51 0.23
C VAL A 77 -2.24 2.52 -0.71
N ASP A 78 -3.16 1.70 -0.21
CA ASP A 78 -3.97 0.79 -1.03
C ASP A 78 -5.46 1.12 -0.83
N ALA A 79 -6.05 1.80 -1.82
CA ALA A 79 -7.37 2.42 -1.70
C ALA A 79 -7.49 3.32 -0.45
N THR A 80 -8.18 2.88 0.61
CA THR A 80 -8.38 3.62 1.86
C THR A 80 -7.50 3.11 3.02
N MET A 81 -6.63 2.14 2.75
CA MET A 81 -5.75 1.49 3.73
C MET A 81 -4.30 1.94 3.57
N ILE A 82 -3.51 1.77 4.63
CA ILE A 82 -2.04 1.79 4.53
C ILE A 82 -1.56 0.35 4.71
N ARG A 83 -0.86 -0.17 3.71
CA ARG A 83 -0.23 -1.49 3.74
C ARG A 83 1.28 -1.33 3.77
N LYS A 84 1.96 -2.36 4.27
CA LYS A 84 3.42 -2.41 4.37
C LYS A 84 3.98 -3.72 3.82
N VAL A 85 5.18 -3.67 3.27
CA VAL A 85 5.97 -4.83 2.83
C VAL A 85 7.31 -4.82 3.56
N ASP A 86 7.59 -5.87 4.33
CA ASP A 86 8.84 -6.00 5.08
C ASP A 86 10.03 -6.45 4.21
N GLN A 87 11.20 -6.54 4.84
CA GLN A 87 12.44 -6.98 4.18
C GLN A 87 12.38 -8.43 3.66
N ASN A 88 11.49 -9.26 4.21
CA ASN A 88 11.26 -10.63 3.77
C ASN A 88 10.25 -10.71 2.63
N GLY A 89 9.71 -9.55 2.20
CA GLY A 89 8.69 -9.47 1.16
C GLY A 89 7.30 -9.86 1.65
N ILE A 90 7.02 -9.82 2.95
CA ILE A 90 5.72 -10.15 3.52
C ILE A 90 4.85 -8.89 3.60
N ILE A 91 3.62 -8.98 3.08
CA ILE A 91 2.66 -7.88 3.09
C ILE A 91 1.76 -7.93 4.34
N SER A 92 1.46 -6.77 4.92
CA SER A 92 0.46 -6.65 5.98
C SER A 92 -0.23 -5.28 5.97
N THR A 93 -1.41 -5.19 6.57
CA THR A 93 -2.15 -3.93 6.72
C THR A 93 -1.79 -3.24 8.03
N LEU A 94 -1.38 -1.97 7.95
CA LEU A 94 -1.10 -1.12 9.10
C LEU A 94 -2.34 -0.33 9.54
N ILE A 95 -3.07 0.27 8.60
CA ILE A 95 -4.33 0.98 8.84
C ILE A 95 -5.42 0.34 7.97
N LYS A 96 -6.52 -0.12 8.59
CA LYS A 96 -7.67 -0.72 7.91
C LYS A 96 -8.94 0.09 8.15
N THR A 97 -9.78 0.21 7.13
CA THR A 97 -11.04 0.97 7.16
C THR A 97 -12.28 0.13 7.49
N ASN A 98 -12.17 -1.21 7.51
CA ASN A 98 -13.30 -2.12 7.70
C ASN A 98 -13.56 -2.51 9.16
N ASP A 99 -12.76 -2.02 10.11
CA ASP A 99 -13.02 -2.23 11.54
C ASP A 99 -13.98 -1.16 12.05
N LEU A 100 -15.27 -1.32 11.76
CA LEU A 100 -16.31 -0.32 12.06
C LEU A 100 -16.62 -0.17 13.55
N THR A 101 -16.11 -1.06 14.41
CA THR A 101 -16.39 -1.06 15.85
C THR A 101 -15.34 -0.31 16.68
N ALA A 102 -14.14 -0.07 16.12
CA ALA A 102 -13.03 0.62 16.82
C ALA A 102 -12.76 2.06 16.34
N VAL A 103 -13.43 2.54 15.28
CA VAL A 103 -13.14 3.88 14.72
C VAL A 103 -13.66 4.98 15.64
N ARG A 104 -12.74 5.80 16.17
CA ARG A 104 -13.07 7.08 16.80
C ARG A 104 -12.84 8.22 15.79
N PRO A 105 -13.64 9.31 15.81
CA PRO A 105 -13.34 10.51 15.03
C PRO A 105 -11.90 10.99 15.31
N LEU A 106 -11.24 11.51 14.28
CA LEU A 106 -9.90 12.08 14.43
C LEU A 106 -9.91 13.16 15.51
N SER A 107 -9.13 12.96 16.57
CA SER A 107 -8.91 13.97 17.60
C SER A 107 -8.03 15.08 17.05
N CYS A 108 -8.40 16.34 17.29
CA CYS A 108 -7.59 17.50 16.92
C CYS A 108 -6.48 17.78 17.94
N ASP A 109 -6.66 17.33 19.20
CA ASP A 109 -5.83 17.75 20.34
C ASP A 109 -5.00 16.60 20.96
N SER A 110 -5.08 15.38 20.43
CA SER A 110 -4.38 14.21 20.99
C SER A 110 -3.98 13.20 19.93
N SER A 111 -2.83 12.54 20.11
CA SER A 111 -2.41 11.41 19.28
C SER A 111 -3.31 10.20 19.50
N MET A 112 -3.62 9.48 18.43
CA MET A 112 -4.46 8.27 18.46
C MET A 112 -3.66 7.05 17.99
N ASP A 113 -4.05 5.87 18.47
CA ASP A 113 -3.49 4.62 17.96
C ASP A 113 -3.93 4.37 16.51
N VAL A 114 -3.08 3.68 15.75
CA VAL A 114 -3.28 3.39 14.33
C VAL A 114 -4.57 2.60 14.06
N SER A 115 -5.01 1.78 15.02
CA SER A 115 -6.26 1.03 14.98
C SER A 115 -7.51 1.90 15.02
N GLN A 116 -7.40 3.15 15.50
CA GLN A 116 -8.53 4.06 15.71
C GLN A 116 -8.77 5.01 14.52
N VAL A 117 -7.88 5.00 13.52
CA VAL A 117 -7.83 6.00 12.44
C VAL A 117 -8.50 5.49 11.16
N ARG A 118 -9.42 6.30 10.60
CA ARG A 118 -10.04 6.07 9.28
C ARG A 118 -9.69 7.19 8.29
N ARG A 119 -9.27 6.82 7.08
CA ARG A 119 -9.11 7.77 5.96
C ARG A 119 -10.45 8.12 5.32
N GLY A 120 -10.77 9.42 5.28
CA GLY A 120 -11.88 9.97 4.48
C GLY A 120 -11.38 10.57 3.16
N LYS A 121 -12.26 10.62 2.15
CA LYS A 121 -12.06 11.50 0.98
C LYS A 121 -12.63 12.88 1.34
N HIS A 122 -11.91 13.96 1.03
CA HIS A 122 -12.43 15.32 1.23
C HIS A 122 -13.51 15.59 0.17
N GLY A 123 -14.74 15.86 0.60
CA GLY A 123 -15.87 16.12 -0.31
C GLY A 123 -17.27 15.70 0.17
N GLU A 124 -17.41 15.09 1.35
CA GLU A 124 -18.73 14.73 1.88
C GLU A 124 -19.01 15.54 3.16
N GLN A 125 -19.22 16.84 2.99
CA GLN A 125 -20.03 17.59 3.95
C GLN A 125 -21.46 17.06 3.80
N LYS A 126 -21.87 16.21 4.74
CA LYS A 126 -23.29 15.92 4.96
C LYS A 126 -23.95 17.24 5.35
N ASN A 127 -24.76 17.79 4.44
CA ASN A 127 -25.83 18.68 4.85
C ASN A 127 -26.84 17.88 5.68
N ILE A 128 -27.26 18.52 6.76
CA ILE A 128 -28.22 18.08 7.78
C ILE A 128 -29.51 17.57 7.15
#